data_AF-A0A7W3Y1E7-F1
#
_entry.id   AF-A0A7W3Y1E7-F1
#
_cell.length_a   1.000
_cell.length_b   1.000
_cell.length_c   1.000
_cell.angle_alpha   90.00
_cell.angle_beta   90.00
_cell.angle_gamma   90.00
#
_symmetry.space_group_name_H-M   'P 1'
#
loop_
_entity.id
_entity.type
_entity.pdbx_description
1 polymer ?
#
loop_
_entity_poly.entity_id
_entity_poly.type
_entity_poly.pdbx_seq_one_letter_code
_entity_poly.pdbx_strand_id
1 'polypeptide(L)'
;MTRLGGTDPVDWNLAVATANRIVRPGPEVGRDEARAVVAELRRHAGASQHHVREFTALDTRGLDTPVLIVDRPGWVRANVAGFRELLRPMIDRMRERRASVPGGTALTMVGGKVTGVEVGMLMAFLSSRVLGQYETFAPTTAQLPGGERGGGRLLLVAPNIVHVERELGVDPHDFRLWVCLHEETHRTQFGAVPWLRDHLRGEIQSFLSEADMDPTTLLERLRGAAQSVSGRDPEGEPGGGAQTPGP
;
A
#
# COMPACT_ATOMS: atom_id res chain seq x y z
N MET A 1 4.42 22.01 -12.70
CA MET A 1 4.43 22.48 -11.30
C MET A 1 3.04 23.03 -10.99
N THR A 2 2.15 22.22 -10.42
CA THR A 2 0.82 22.68 -10.02
C THR A 2 0.87 22.96 -8.52
N ARG A 3 1.05 24.23 -8.15
CA ARG A 3 0.75 24.69 -6.79
C ARG A 3 -0.78 24.63 -6.65
N LEU A 4 -1.28 23.69 -5.86
CA LEU A 4 -2.69 23.58 -5.51
C LEU A 4 -2.80 23.66 -4.00
N GLY A 5 -2.82 24.90 -3.49
CA GLY A 5 -3.29 25.16 -2.14
C GLY A 5 -4.81 24.96 -2.12
N GLY A 6 -5.24 23.73 -1.85
CA GLY A 6 -6.62 23.39 -1.53
C GLY A 6 -6.71 22.86 -0.11
N THR A 7 -7.81 23.13 0.58
CA THR A 7 -8.12 22.62 1.93
C THR A 7 -8.43 21.12 1.90
N ASP A 8 -7.40 20.34 1.57
CA ASP A 8 -7.48 18.89 1.53
C ASP A 8 -7.34 18.33 2.96
N PRO A 9 -8.27 17.46 3.44
CA PRO A 9 -8.13 16.79 4.74
C PRO A 9 -6.84 15.98 4.90
N VAL A 10 -6.08 15.79 3.83
CA VAL A 10 -4.75 15.19 3.80
C VAL A 10 -3.84 16.02 2.90
N ASP A 11 -2.73 16.54 3.42
CA ASP A 11 -1.69 17.16 2.60
C ASP A 11 -0.83 16.08 1.93
N TRP A 12 -1.25 15.65 0.74
CA TRP A 12 -0.57 14.61 -0.04
C TRP A 12 0.86 14.97 -0.45
N ASN A 13 1.14 16.25 -0.68
CA ASN A 13 2.48 16.70 -1.02
C ASN A 13 3.41 16.57 0.19
N LEU A 14 2.91 16.97 1.38
CA LEU A 14 3.62 16.78 2.63
C LEU A 14 3.80 15.29 2.95
N ALA A 15 2.83 14.43 2.65
CA ALA A 15 2.96 12.98 2.79
C ALA A 15 4.12 12.42 1.95
N VAL A 16 4.17 12.74 0.66
CA VAL A 16 5.28 12.33 -0.22
C VAL A 16 6.62 12.89 0.27
N ALA A 17 6.66 14.18 0.67
CA ALA A 17 7.88 14.81 1.16
C ALA A 17 8.39 14.17 2.46
N THR A 18 7.48 13.89 3.39
CA THR A 18 7.76 13.23 4.67
C THR A 18 8.26 11.81 4.44
N ALA A 19 7.57 11.06 3.58
CA ALA A 19 7.97 9.71 3.25
C ALA A 19 9.39 9.70 2.65
N ASN A 20 9.64 10.49 1.61
CA ASN A 20 10.96 10.54 0.96
C ASN A 20 12.08 11.00 1.90
N ARG A 21 11.78 11.82 2.92
CA ARG A 21 12.76 12.24 3.94
C ARG A 21 13.16 11.08 4.87
N ILE A 22 12.21 10.20 5.21
CA ILE A 22 12.38 9.20 6.27
C ILE A 22 12.70 7.81 5.70
N VAL A 23 12.32 7.54 4.45
CA VAL A 23 12.63 6.28 3.75
C VAL A 23 14.11 5.97 3.88
N ARG A 24 14.41 4.83 4.51
CA ARG A 24 15.78 4.31 4.58
C ARG A 24 16.17 3.79 3.20
N PRO A 25 17.40 4.01 2.73
CA PRO A 25 17.87 3.36 1.52
C PRO A 25 17.86 1.83 1.68
N GLY A 26 17.81 1.12 0.55
CA GLY A 26 18.08 -0.32 0.53
C GLY A 26 19.57 -0.62 0.78
N PRO A 27 19.98 -1.89 0.64
CA PRO A 27 21.39 -2.27 0.75
C PRO A 27 22.24 -1.49 -0.26
N GLU A 28 23.48 -1.19 0.11
CA GLU A 28 24.44 -0.61 -0.82
C GLU A 28 24.75 -1.62 -1.92
N VAL A 29 24.57 -1.18 -3.17
CA VAL A 29 24.80 -1.95 -4.39
C VAL A 29 25.58 -1.08 -5.37
N GLY A 30 26.53 -1.70 -6.07
CA GLY A 30 27.26 -1.01 -7.15
C GLY A 30 26.33 -0.66 -8.32
N ARG A 31 26.71 0.32 -9.14
CA ARG A 31 25.89 0.69 -10.33
C ARG A 31 25.70 -0.48 -11.30
N ASP A 32 26.73 -1.30 -11.49
CA ASP A 32 26.68 -2.43 -12.41
C ASP A 32 25.84 -3.58 -11.85
N GLU A 33 25.93 -3.82 -10.54
CA GLU A 33 25.03 -4.75 -9.84
C GLU A 33 23.58 -4.29 -9.96
N ALA A 34 23.29 -3.01 -9.68
CA ALA A 34 21.93 -2.48 -9.79
C ALA A 34 21.36 -2.63 -11.21
N ARG A 35 22.17 -2.39 -12.26
CA ARG A 35 21.78 -2.63 -13.65
C ARG A 35 21.51 -4.10 -13.94
N ALA A 36 22.35 -4.99 -13.42
CA ALA A 36 22.17 -6.43 -13.59
C ALA A 36 20.88 -6.92 -12.93
N VAL A 37 20.61 -6.50 -11.69
CA VAL A 37 19.37 -6.80 -10.96
C VAL A 37 18.15 -6.31 -11.74
N VAL A 38 18.14 -5.04 -12.17
CA VAL A 38 17.02 -4.46 -12.93
C VAL A 38 16.80 -5.20 -14.25
N ALA A 39 17.87 -5.54 -14.96
CA ALA A 39 17.78 -6.27 -16.22
C ALA A 39 17.24 -7.70 -16.00
N GLU A 40 17.65 -8.37 -14.94
CA GLU A 40 17.16 -9.70 -14.60
C GLU A 40 15.68 -9.69 -14.19
N LEU A 41 15.27 -8.76 -13.31
CA LEU A 41 13.86 -8.62 -12.94
C LEU A 41 12.96 -8.38 -14.15
N ARG A 42 13.42 -7.60 -15.16
CA ARG A 42 12.67 -7.43 -16.42
C ARG A 42 12.56 -8.72 -17.22
N ARG A 43 13.64 -9.51 -17.31
CA ARG A 43 13.60 -10.82 -17.99
C ARG A 43 12.66 -11.77 -17.27
N HIS A 44 12.76 -11.85 -15.94
CA HIS A 44 11.91 -12.71 -15.11
C HIS A 44 10.45 -12.31 -15.15
N ALA A 45 10.13 -11.01 -15.14
CA ALA A 45 8.75 -10.54 -15.33
C ALA A 45 8.18 -10.98 -16.69
N GLY A 46 8.98 -10.91 -17.77
CA GLY A 46 8.58 -11.43 -19.08
C GLY A 46 8.42 -12.95 -19.11
N ALA A 47 9.37 -13.69 -18.54
CA ALA A 47 9.32 -15.15 -18.49
C ALA A 47 8.15 -15.67 -17.64
N SER A 48 7.83 -14.98 -16.54
CA SER A 48 6.74 -15.35 -15.63
C SER A 48 5.39 -15.39 -16.35
N GLN A 49 5.15 -14.50 -17.32
CA GLN A 49 3.91 -14.50 -18.12
C GLN A 49 3.71 -15.83 -18.84
N HIS A 50 4.79 -16.39 -19.40
CA HIS A 50 4.73 -17.68 -20.08
C HIS A 50 4.42 -18.80 -19.10
N HIS A 51 5.15 -18.88 -17.98
CA HIS A 51 4.96 -19.91 -16.97
C HIS A 51 3.56 -19.91 -16.36
N VAL A 52 3.05 -18.73 -15.97
CA VAL A 52 1.72 -18.61 -15.37
C VAL A 52 0.64 -18.98 -16.38
N ARG A 53 0.76 -18.53 -17.63
CA ARG A 53 -0.19 -18.89 -18.70
C ARG A 53 -0.18 -20.38 -18.99
N GLU A 54 0.99 -21.01 -19.07
CA GLU A 54 1.12 -22.44 -19.32
C GLU A 54 0.47 -23.26 -18.19
N PHE A 55 0.72 -22.89 -16.94
CA PHE A 55 0.19 -23.61 -15.79
C PHE A 55 -1.32 -23.41 -15.57
N THR A 56 -1.80 -22.17 -15.69
CA THR A 56 -3.20 -21.82 -15.37
C THR A 56 -4.15 -21.98 -16.56
N ALA A 57 -3.62 -22.03 -17.78
CA ALA A 57 -4.37 -21.91 -19.04
C ALA A 57 -5.20 -20.61 -19.16
N LEU A 58 -5.01 -19.63 -18.27
CA LEU A 58 -5.67 -18.33 -18.32
C LEU A 58 -4.93 -17.41 -19.28
N ASP A 59 -5.70 -16.72 -20.13
CA ASP A 59 -5.15 -15.81 -21.13
C ASP A 59 -5.37 -14.36 -20.71
N THR A 60 -4.27 -13.60 -20.68
CA THR A 60 -4.26 -12.15 -20.46
C THR A 60 -3.84 -11.38 -21.71
N ARG A 61 -3.72 -12.06 -22.87
CA ARG A 61 -3.36 -11.43 -24.15
C ARG A 61 -4.27 -10.24 -24.44
N GLY A 62 -3.66 -9.10 -24.72
CA GLY A 62 -4.34 -7.81 -24.93
C GLY A 62 -4.27 -6.85 -23.74
N LEU A 63 -3.76 -7.29 -22.59
CA LEU A 63 -3.39 -6.41 -21.47
C LEU A 63 -1.89 -6.12 -21.55
N ASP A 64 -1.54 -5.04 -22.23
CA ASP A 64 -0.17 -4.51 -22.22
C ASP A 64 0.09 -3.81 -20.87
N THR A 65 0.27 -4.61 -19.82
CA THR A 65 0.53 -4.11 -18.47
C THR A 65 2.01 -3.74 -18.35
N PRO A 66 2.35 -2.46 -18.08
CA PRO A 66 3.73 -2.06 -17.92
C PRO A 66 4.34 -2.64 -16.63
N VAL A 67 5.59 -3.09 -16.74
CA VAL A 67 6.42 -3.53 -15.61
C VAL A 67 7.39 -2.41 -15.24
N LEU A 68 7.27 -1.90 -14.02
CA LEU A 68 8.10 -0.82 -13.49
C LEU A 68 9.00 -1.36 -12.37
N ILE A 69 10.31 -1.29 -12.59
CA ILE A 69 11.29 -1.56 -11.55
C ILE A 69 11.60 -0.24 -10.86
N VAL A 70 11.29 -0.15 -9.57
CA VAL A 70 11.33 1.10 -8.79
C VAL A 70 12.22 0.98 -7.55
N ASP A 71 12.66 2.13 -7.06
CA ASP A 71 13.21 2.27 -5.71
C ASP A 71 12.09 2.59 -4.70
N ARG A 72 12.43 2.65 -3.40
CA ARG A 72 11.44 2.93 -2.35
C ARG A 72 10.76 4.31 -2.53
N PRO A 73 11.46 5.41 -2.85
CA PRO A 73 10.81 6.68 -3.20
C PRO A 73 9.89 6.60 -4.42
N GLY A 74 10.29 5.84 -5.45
CA GLY A 74 9.46 5.57 -6.63
C GLY A 74 8.17 4.84 -6.27
N TRP A 75 8.26 3.82 -5.42
CA TRP A 75 7.11 3.09 -4.89
C TRP A 75 6.18 3.99 -4.07
N VAL A 76 6.72 4.86 -3.20
CA VAL A 76 5.93 5.84 -2.43
C VAL A 76 5.13 6.75 -3.36
N ARG A 77 5.78 7.33 -4.38
CA ARG A 77 5.09 8.22 -5.33
C ARG A 77 3.99 7.49 -6.11
N ALA A 78 4.24 6.24 -6.51
CA ALA A 78 3.25 5.41 -7.20
C ALA A 78 2.01 5.17 -6.33
N ASN A 79 2.22 4.73 -5.10
CA ASN A 79 1.15 4.33 -4.22
C ASN A 79 0.38 5.51 -3.62
N VAL A 80 1.03 6.63 -3.26
CA VAL A 80 0.31 7.80 -2.73
C VAL A 80 -0.75 8.31 -3.72
N ALA A 81 -0.45 8.29 -5.03
CA ALA A 81 -1.41 8.64 -6.06
C ALA A 81 -2.61 7.67 -6.09
N GLY A 82 -2.35 6.35 -5.95
CA GLY A 82 -3.40 5.33 -5.86
C GLY A 82 -4.27 5.46 -4.61
N PHE A 83 -3.66 5.65 -3.43
CA PHE A 83 -4.37 5.86 -2.17
C PHE A 83 -5.26 7.10 -2.19
N ARG A 84 -4.77 8.21 -2.77
CA ARG A 84 -5.58 9.43 -2.91
C ARG A 84 -6.84 9.18 -3.73
N GLU A 85 -6.73 8.45 -4.84
CA GLU A 85 -7.87 8.14 -5.70
C GLU A 85 -8.86 7.20 -5.00
N LEU A 86 -8.35 6.17 -4.32
CA LEU A 86 -9.16 5.20 -3.60
C LEU A 86 -9.94 5.86 -2.44
N LEU A 87 -9.30 6.77 -1.71
CA LEU A 87 -9.88 7.45 -0.55
C LEU A 87 -10.72 8.68 -0.93
N ARG A 88 -10.73 9.10 -2.21
CA ARG A 88 -11.45 10.30 -2.66
C ARG A 88 -12.91 10.35 -2.17
N PRO A 89 -13.73 9.28 -2.31
CA PRO A 89 -15.13 9.33 -1.85
C PRO A 89 -15.28 9.58 -0.35
N MET A 90 -14.37 9.03 0.48
CA MET A 90 -14.37 9.28 1.91
C MET A 90 -13.96 10.73 2.21
N ILE A 91 -12.92 11.22 1.54
CA ILE A 91 -12.40 12.57 1.74
C ILE A 91 -13.42 13.63 1.35
N ASP A 92 -14.16 13.43 0.26
CA ASP A 92 -15.18 14.37 -0.20
C ASP A 92 -16.35 14.44 0.79
N ARG A 93 -16.81 13.31 1.33
CA ARG A 93 -17.80 13.30 2.43
C ARG A 93 -17.30 14.02 3.68
N MET A 94 -16.02 13.86 4.05
CA MET A 94 -15.43 14.59 5.17
C MET A 94 -15.38 16.10 4.91
N ARG A 95 -15.11 16.53 3.67
CA ARG A 95 -15.17 17.95 3.31
C ARG A 95 -16.57 18.51 3.48
N GLU A 96 -17.58 17.81 2.95
CA GLU A 96 -18.98 18.22 3.03
C GLU A 96 -19.43 18.38 4.49
N ARG A 97 -19.16 17.38 5.34
CA ARG A 97 -19.49 17.44 6.78
C ARG A 97 -18.77 18.56 7.54
N ARG A 98 -17.54 18.92 7.15
CA ARG A 98 -16.77 19.99 7.82
C ARG A 98 -17.12 21.38 7.29
N ALA A 99 -17.54 21.50 6.03
CA ALA A 99 -18.01 22.76 5.45
C ALA A 99 -19.31 23.24 6.09
N SER A 100 -20.12 22.33 6.64
CA SER A 100 -21.34 22.66 7.40
C SER A 100 -21.08 23.16 8.84
N VAL A 101 -19.82 23.21 9.31
CA VAL A 101 -19.47 23.64 10.69
C VAL A 101 -18.77 25.01 10.68
N PRO A 102 -19.20 25.98 11.51
CA PRO A 102 -18.50 27.25 11.65
C PRO A 102 -17.02 27.07 12.05
N GLY A 103 -16.09 27.67 11.30
CA GLY A 103 -14.63 27.53 11.54
C GLY A 103 -14.00 26.24 10.98
N GLY A 104 -14.77 25.37 10.31
CA GLY A 104 -14.31 24.08 9.79
C GLY A 104 -13.17 24.15 8.76
N THR A 105 -13.00 25.29 8.07
CA THR A 105 -11.94 25.50 7.07
C THR A 105 -10.55 25.59 7.70
N ALA A 106 -10.40 26.31 8.82
CA ALA A 106 -9.13 26.41 9.56
C ALA A 106 -8.76 25.08 10.21
N LEU A 107 -9.74 24.37 10.79
CA LEU A 107 -9.57 23.04 11.37
C LEU A 107 -9.12 22.01 10.30
N THR A 108 -9.66 22.11 9.08
CA THR A 108 -9.29 21.24 7.96
C THR A 108 -7.84 21.46 7.52
N MET A 109 -7.35 22.71 7.49
CA MET A 109 -5.97 23.00 7.07
C MET A 109 -4.92 22.47 8.05
N VAL A 110 -5.13 22.65 9.36
CA VAL A 110 -4.17 22.16 10.37
C VAL A 110 -4.24 20.63 10.46
N GLY A 111 -5.45 20.07 10.47
CA GLY A 111 -5.64 18.62 10.45
C GLY A 111 -5.01 17.97 9.22
N GLY A 112 -5.16 18.58 8.04
CA GLY A 112 -4.60 18.07 6.79
C GLY A 112 -3.08 17.92 6.80
N LYS A 113 -2.36 18.82 7.47
CA LYS A 113 -0.90 18.70 7.61
C LYS A 113 -0.48 17.55 8.52
N VAL A 114 -1.15 17.40 9.67
CA VAL A 114 -0.86 16.31 10.62
C VAL A 114 -1.12 14.96 9.95
N THR A 115 -2.29 14.80 9.33
CA THR A 115 -2.63 13.57 8.61
C THR A 115 -1.69 13.33 7.43
N GLY A 116 -1.25 14.39 6.74
CA GLY A 116 -0.21 14.28 5.70
C GLY A 116 1.09 13.68 6.23
N VAL A 117 1.58 14.12 7.39
CA VAL A 117 2.78 13.56 8.04
C VAL A 117 2.58 12.09 8.42
N GLU A 118 1.45 11.76 9.05
CA GLU A 118 1.12 10.38 9.45
C GLU A 118 1.06 9.43 8.25
N VAL A 119 0.36 9.83 7.19
CA VAL A 119 0.33 9.09 5.92
C VAL A 119 1.75 8.95 5.36
N GLY A 120 2.55 10.01 5.37
CA GLY A 120 3.94 9.96 4.93
C GLY A 120 4.79 8.95 5.70
N MET A 121 4.65 8.89 7.03
CA MET A 121 5.35 7.92 7.88
C MET A 121 4.91 6.49 7.58
N LEU A 122 3.60 6.26 7.43
CA LEU A 122 3.06 4.95 7.04
C LEU A 122 3.60 4.52 5.68
N MET A 123 3.60 5.41 4.69
CA MET A 123 4.11 5.12 3.34
C MET A 123 5.60 4.81 3.34
N ALA A 124 6.40 5.54 4.13
CA ALA A 124 7.83 5.22 4.29
C ALA A 124 8.05 3.82 4.86
N PHE A 125 7.28 3.47 5.89
CA PHE A 125 7.34 2.15 6.52
C PHE A 125 6.92 1.02 5.58
N LEU A 126 5.83 1.18 4.83
CA LEU A 126 5.38 0.17 3.87
C LEU A 126 6.37 0.00 2.72
N SER A 127 6.98 1.10 2.26
CA SER A 127 7.92 1.08 1.14
C SER A 127 9.14 0.20 1.37
N SER A 128 9.50 -0.13 2.60
CA SER A 128 10.64 -1.01 2.91
C SER A 128 10.29 -2.50 2.96
N ARG A 129 9.00 -2.86 2.90
CA ARG A 129 8.51 -4.23 3.09
C ARG A 129 7.90 -4.85 1.84
N VAL A 130 7.43 -4.03 0.91
CA VAL A 130 6.79 -4.51 -0.33
C VAL A 130 7.87 -4.93 -1.33
N LEU A 131 7.83 -6.18 -1.81
CA LEU A 131 8.76 -6.69 -2.81
C LEU A 131 8.30 -6.39 -4.23
N GLY A 132 7.02 -6.66 -4.49
CA GLY A 132 6.32 -6.34 -5.73
C GLY A 132 4.88 -5.99 -5.43
N GLN A 133 4.19 -5.45 -6.44
CA GLN A 133 2.78 -5.12 -6.35
C GLN A 133 2.16 -5.02 -7.74
N TYR A 134 1.04 -5.72 -7.94
CA TYR A 134 0.12 -5.41 -9.03
C TYR A 134 -0.87 -4.32 -8.61
N GLU A 135 -0.74 -3.12 -9.20
CA GLU A 135 -1.62 -1.97 -8.95
C GLU A 135 -2.80 -1.95 -9.92
N THR A 136 -3.99 -2.35 -9.45
CA THR A 136 -5.21 -2.34 -10.27
C THR A 136 -5.90 -0.96 -10.34
N PHE A 137 -5.90 -0.21 -9.24
CA PHE A 137 -6.75 0.99 -9.08
C PHE A 137 -6.03 2.32 -9.27
N ALA A 138 -4.70 2.31 -9.39
CA ALA A 138 -3.93 3.54 -9.45
C ALA A 138 -4.17 4.30 -10.78
N PRO A 139 -4.24 5.64 -10.77
CA PRO A 139 -4.43 6.43 -11.97
C PRO A 139 -3.24 6.26 -12.94
N THR A 140 -3.54 6.26 -14.23
CA THR A 140 -2.51 6.26 -15.27
C THR A 140 -2.02 7.69 -15.50
N THR A 141 -0.71 7.90 -15.45
CA THR A 141 -0.05 9.19 -15.72
C THR A 141 1.16 8.96 -16.64
N ALA A 142 1.72 10.03 -17.21
CA ALA A 142 2.92 9.92 -18.03
C ALA A 142 4.12 9.35 -17.25
N GLN A 143 4.21 9.62 -15.95
CA GLN A 143 5.28 9.14 -15.07
C GLN A 143 5.01 7.75 -14.49
N LEU A 144 3.73 7.36 -14.43
CA LEU A 144 3.26 6.08 -13.93
C LEU A 144 2.27 5.52 -14.96
N PRO A 145 2.76 4.87 -16.03
CA PRO A 145 1.90 4.28 -17.04
C PRO A 145 1.12 3.11 -16.44
N GLY A 146 -0.12 2.94 -16.87
CA GLY A 146 -0.94 1.76 -16.61
C GLY A 146 -1.29 1.10 -17.93
N GLY A 147 -1.67 -0.18 -17.86
CA GLY A 147 -2.05 -0.96 -19.02
C GLY A 147 -3.37 -0.47 -19.61
N GLU A 148 -3.54 -0.75 -20.89
CA GLU A 148 -4.75 -0.40 -21.63
C GLU A 148 -6.01 -0.94 -20.93
N ARG A 149 -7.15 -0.26 -21.13
CA ARG A 149 -8.46 -0.65 -20.58
C ARG A 149 -8.47 -0.87 -19.05
N GLY A 150 -7.56 -0.22 -18.33
CA GLY A 150 -7.45 -0.38 -16.87
C GLY A 150 -6.67 -1.62 -16.44
N GLY A 151 -5.78 -2.14 -17.28
CA GLY A 151 -4.92 -3.30 -17.01
C GLY A 151 -3.82 -3.08 -15.95
N GLY A 152 -3.98 -2.09 -15.07
CA GLY A 152 -3.10 -1.83 -13.94
C GLY A 152 -1.63 -1.62 -14.29
N ARG A 153 -0.72 -1.85 -13.35
CA ARG A 153 0.73 -1.94 -13.60
C ARG A 153 1.36 -2.89 -12.61
N LEU A 154 2.50 -3.47 -12.98
CA LEU A 154 3.29 -4.31 -12.09
C LEU A 154 4.50 -3.50 -11.60
N LEU A 155 4.62 -3.34 -10.28
CA LEU A 155 5.75 -2.71 -9.62
C LEU A 155 6.66 -3.78 -9.01
N LEU A 156 7.97 -3.62 -9.14
CA LEU A 156 8.97 -4.42 -8.43
C LEU A 156 9.94 -3.47 -7.70
N VAL A 157 10.06 -3.63 -6.38
CA VAL A 157 10.90 -2.76 -5.54
C VAL A 157 12.29 -3.39 -5.41
N ALA A 158 13.15 -3.14 -6.40
CA ALA A 158 14.45 -3.80 -6.51
C ALA A 158 15.31 -3.73 -5.24
N PRO A 159 15.39 -2.58 -4.51
CA PRO A 159 16.18 -2.54 -3.27
C PRO A 159 15.64 -3.47 -2.17
N ASN A 160 14.34 -3.73 -2.11
CA ASN A 160 13.76 -4.65 -1.14
C ASN A 160 13.99 -6.10 -1.53
N ILE A 161 13.88 -6.41 -2.82
CA ILE A 161 14.18 -7.75 -3.35
C ILE A 161 15.64 -8.11 -3.02
N VAL A 162 16.59 -7.22 -3.32
CA VAL A 162 18.01 -7.43 -2.99
C VAL A 162 18.26 -7.48 -1.48
N HIS A 163 17.51 -6.70 -0.69
CA HIS A 163 17.63 -6.78 0.76
C HIS A 163 17.23 -8.15 1.29
N VAL A 164 16.05 -8.62 0.90
CA VAL A 164 15.46 -9.84 1.42
C VAL A 164 16.17 -11.10 0.90
N GLU A 165 16.59 -11.13 -0.37
CA GLU A 165 17.35 -12.28 -0.88
C GLU A 165 18.66 -12.49 -0.12
N ARG A 166 19.35 -11.38 0.25
CA ARG A 166 20.58 -11.41 1.04
C ARG A 166 20.32 -11.77 2.50
N GLU A 167 19.25 -11.24 3.09
CA GLU A 167 18.84 -11.54 4.47
C GLU A 167 18.48 -13.02 4.64
N LEU A 168 17.77 -13.60 3.66
CA LEU A 168 17.38 -15.00 3.68
C LEU A 168 18.50 -15.95 3.24
N GLY A 169 19.55 -15.45 2.57
CA GLY A 169 20.64 -16.27 2.06
C GLY A 169 20.22 -17.25 0.96
N VAL A 170 19.17 -16.91 0.20
CA VAL A 170 18.63 -17.73 -0.90
C VAL A 170 19.37 -17.44 -2.21
N ASP A 171 19.22 -18.33 -3.20
CA ASP A 171 19.72 -18.05 -4.54
C ASP A 171 19.02 -16.81 -5.14
N PRO A 172 19.76 -15.76 -5.54
CA PRO A 172 19.15 -14.54 -6.05
C PRO A 172 18.36 -14.74 -7.34
N HIS A 173 18.80 -15.62 -8.24
CA HIS A 173 18.15 -15.84 -9.53
C HIS A 173 16.75 -16.44 -9.31
N ASP A 174 16.68 -17.48 -8.49
CA ASP A 174 15.42 -18.18 -8.18
C ASP A 174 14.48 -17.31 -7.35
N PHE A 175 15.00 -16.58 -6.35
CA PHE A 175 14.18 -15.69 -5.54
C PHE A 175 13.53 -14.57 -6.37
N ARG A 176 14.31 -13.94 -7.26
CA ARG A 176 13.79 -12.89 -8.15
C ARG A 176 12.74 -13.43 -9.12
N LEU A 177 12.91 -14.66 -9.63
CA LEU A 177 11.91 -15.32 -10.46
C LEU A 177 10.64 -15.62 -9.66
N TRP A 178 10.78 -16.14 -8.44
CA TRP A 178 9.66 -16.42 -7.54
C TRP A 178 8.82 -15.17 -7.26
N VAL A 179 9.47 -14.03 -6.98
CA VAL A 179 8.76 -12.73 -6.83
C VAL A 179 8.00 -12.40 -8.11
N CYS A 180 8.64 -12.50 -9.28
CA CYS A 180 7.98 -12.19 -10.55
C CYS A 180 6.79 -13.11 -10.85
N LEU A 181 6.89 -14.40 -10.54
CA LEU A 181 5.79 -15.36 -10.68
C LEU A 181 4.63 -15.04 -9.75
N HIS A 182 4.92 -14.62 -8.52
CA HIS A 182 3.91 -14.18 -7.55
C HIS A 182 3.13 -12.98 -8.09
N GLU A 183 3.83 -11.93 -8.52
CA GLU A 183 3.19 -10.73 -9.05
C GLU A 183 2.43 -11.01 -10.36
N GLU A 184 2.98 -11.85 -11.23
CA GLU A 184 2.35 -12.24 -12.49
C GLU A 184 1.05 -13.03 -12.26
N THR A 185 1.01 -13.82 -11.19
CA THR A 185 -0.22 -14.53 -10.78
C THR A 185 -1.31 -13.53 -10.42
N HIS A 186 -0.98 -12.47 -9.66
CA HIS A 186 -1.93 -11.39 -9.36
C HIS A 186 -2.37 -10.63 -10.61
N ARG A 187 -1.44 -10.28 -11.50
CA ARG A 187 -1.78 -9.67 -12.80
C ARG A 187 -2.76 -10.55 -13.58
N THR A 188 -2.52 -11.86 -13.59
CA THR A 188 -3.40 -12.83 -14.27
C THR A 188 -4.78 -12.91 -13.63
N GLN A 189 -4.88 -12.92 -12.30
CA GLN A 189 -6.17 -12.90 -11.59
C GLN A 189 -7.03 -11.71 -12.01
N PHE A 190 -6.48 -10.50 -12.00
CA PHE A 190 -7.23 -9.30 -12.37
C PHE A 190 -7.40 -9.11 -13.88
N GLY A 191 -6.50 -9.69 -14.68
CA GLY A 191 -6.54 -9.59 -16.14
C GLY A 191 -7.48 -10.59 -16.81
N ALA A 192 -7.53 -11.82 -16.30
CA ALA A 192 -8.33 -12.90 -16.85
C ALA A 192 -9.75 -12.98 -16.26
N VAL A 193 -10.02 -12.28 -15.15
CA VAL A 193 -11.33 -12.30 -14.47
C VAL A 193 -11.97 -10.89 -14.48
N PRO A 194 -12.78 -10.55 -15.50
CA PRO A 194 -13.22 -9.17 -15.72
C PRO A 194 -14.05 -8.56 -14.58
N TRP A 195 -14.81 -9.39 -13.85
CA TRP A 195 -15.68 -8.92 -12.75
C TRP A 195 -14.91 -8.62 -11.46
N LEU A 196 -13.70 -9.17 -11.29
CA LEU A 196 -12.99 -9.15 -10.02
C LEU A 196 -12.62 -7.72 -9.58
N ARG A 197 -12.17 -6.90 -10.54
CA ARG A 197 -11.78 -5.51 -10.28
C ARG A 197 -12.95 -4.69 -9.72
N ASP A 198 -14.11 -4.78 -10.36
CA ASP A 198 -15.27 -3.99 -9.96
C ASP A 198 -15.92 -4.54 -8.69
N HIS A 199 -15.93 -5.86 -8.51
CA HIS A 199 -16.36 -6.48 -7.25
C HIS A 199 -15.49 -6.00 -6.08
N LEU A 200 -14.16 -6.11 -6.16
CA LEU A 200 -13.25 -5.65 -5.10
C LEU A 200 -13.42 -4.15 -4.83
N ARG A 201 -13.61 -3.34 -5.87
CA ARG A 201 -13.91 -1.90 -5.70
C ARG A 201 -15.22 -1.71 -4.93
N GLY A 202 -16.26 -2.47 -5.24
CA GLY A 202 -17.55 -2.43 -4.55
C GLY A 202 -17.42 -2.76 -3.06
N GLU A 203 -16.70 -3.84 -2.72
CA GLU A 203 -16.43 -4.23 -1.33
C GLU A 203 -15.68 -3.13 -0.56
N ILE A 204 -14.64 -2.54 -1.17
CA ILE A 204 -13.90 -1.42 -0.56
C ILE A 204 -14.83 -0.21 -0.35
N GLN A 205 -15.69 0.11 -1.32
CA GLN A 205 -16.64 1.22 -1.21
C GLN A 205 -17.69 0.96 -0.12
N SER A 206 -18.22 -0.26 0.00
CA SER A 206 -19.16 -0.63 1.05
C SER A 206 -18.50 -0.47 2.42
N PHE A 207 -17.31 -1.04 2.59
CA PHE A 207 -16.53 -0.92 3.82
C PHE A 207 -16.25 0.56 4.19
N LEU A 208 -15.79 1.37 3.23
CA LEU A 208 -15.53 2.79 3.47
C LEU A 208 -16.83 3.60 3.70
N SER A 209 -17.99 3.11 3.28
CA SER A 209 -19.27 3.76 3.52
C SER A 209 -19.84 3.47 4.89
N GLU A 210 -19.61 2.26 5.40
CA GLU A 210 -20.00 1.83 6.74
C GLU A 210 -19.00 2.26 7.81
N ALA A 211 -17.75 2.51 7.43
CA ALA A 211 -16.76 3.16 8.27
C ALA A 211 -17.13 4.64 8.49
N ASP A 212 -18.19 4.88 9.26
CA ASP A 212 -18.46 6.16 9.90
C ASP A 212 -17.34 6.37 10.93
N MET A 213 -16.23 6.90 10.46
CA MET A 213 -15.04 7.13 11.26
C MET A 213 -15.31 8.31 12.19
N ASP A 214 -15.98 8.06 13.31
CA ASP A 214 -15.93 8.97 14.45
C ASP A 214 -14.46 8.99 14.94
N PRO A 215 -13.76 10.15 14.91
CA PRO A 215 -12.36 10.23 15.30
C PRO A 215 -12.08 9.67 16.70
N THR A 216 -13.08 9.69 17.56
CA THR A 216 -13.09 9.09 18.90
C THR A 216 -12.92 7.57 18.85
N THR A 217 -13.68 6.88 17.99
CA THR A 217 -13.62 5.42 17.82
C THR A 217 -12.28 4.96 17.24
N LEU A 218 -11.68 5.73 16.34
CA LEU A 218 -10.33 5.43 15.84
C LEU A 218 -9.28 5.58 16.95
N LEU A 219 -9.39 6.63 17.77
CA LEU A 219 -8.49 6.89 18.89
C LEU A 219 -8.61 5.79 19.97
N GLU A 220 -9.83 5.33 20.25
CA GLU A 220 -10.12 4.21 21.15
C GLU A 220 -9.55 2.90 20.63
N ARG A 221 -9.70 2.60 19.32
CA ARG A 221 -9.13 1.40 18.70
C ARG A 221 -7.60 1.42 18.72
N LEU A 222 -6.98 2.57 18.46
CA LEU A 222 -5.52 2.72 18.56
C LEU A 222 -5.02 2.58 20.00
N ARG A 223 -5.74 3.13 20.98
CA ARG A 223 -5.42 2.94 22.40
C ARG A 223 -5.60 1.49 22.84
N GLY A 224 -6.68 0.83 22.42
CA GLY A 224 -6.92 -0.58 22.70
C GLY A 224 -5.84 -1.47 22.12
N ALA A 225 -5.42 -1.24 20.87
CA ALA A 225 -4.32 -1.96 20.24
C ALA A 225 -2.96 -1.69 20.93
N ALA A 226 -2.72 -0.47 21.40
CA ALA A 226 -1.50 -0.14 22.16
C ALA A 226 -1.50 -0.77 23.56
N GLN A 227 -2.66 -0.86 24.21
CA GLN A 227 -2.82 -1.47 25.54
C GLN A 227 -2.72 -3.00 25.48
N SER A 228 -3.27 -3.63 24.43
CA SER A 228 -3.12 -5.06 24.19
C SER A 228 -1.67 -5.46 23.88
N VAL A 229 -0.91 -4.57 23.24
CA VAL A 229 0.54 -4.75 23.02
C VAL A 229 1.35 -4.42 24.28
N SER A 230 0.85 -3.57 25.17
CA SER A 230 1.51 -3.19 26.42
C SER A 230 1.25 -4.14 27.59
N GLY A 231 0.40 -5.17 27.43
CA GLY A 231 0.18 -6.21 28.45
C GLY A 231 -0.29 -5.67 29.80
N ARG A 232 -1.25 -4.73 29.81
CA ARG A 232 -1.82 -4.19 31.04
C ARG A 232 -3.31 -4.54 31.10
N ASP A 233 -3.62 -5.72 31.63
CA ASP A 233 -4.99 -6.08 32.05
C ASP A 233 -5.42 -5.15 33.19
N PRO A 234 -6.53 -4.41 33.08
CA PRO A 234 -7.08 -3.65 34.17
C PRO A 234 -8.31 -4.37 34.71
N GLU A 235 -8.14 -5.53 35.34
CA GLU A 235 -9.20 -6.16 36.14
C GLU A 235 -8.60 -7.14 37.16
N GLY A 236 -8.05 -6.56 38.24
CA GLY A 236 -7.76 -7.29 39.46
C GLY A 236 -8.93 -7.13 40.43
N GLU A 237 -9.97 -7.95 40.28
CA GLU A 237 -10.95 -8.15 41.35
C GLU A 237 -10.38 -9.06 42.46
N PRO A 238 -10.61 -8.76 43.75
CA PRO A 238 -10.16 -9.60 44.85
C PRO A 238 -11.12 -10.79 45.05
N GLY A 239 -10.74 -11.95 44.53
CA GLY A 239 -11.50 -13.20 44.67
C GLY A 239 -11.44 -13.81 46.07
N GLY A 240 -12.53 -13.61 46.82
CA GLY A 240 -13.24 -14.56 47.69
C GLY A 240 -12.49 -15.72 48.37
N GLY A 241 -12.53 -15.71 49.71
CA GLY A 241 -12.02 -16.76 50.57
C GLY A 241 -12.66 -18.14 50.34
N ALA A 242 -11.81 -19.16 50.43
CA ALA A 242 -12.16 -20.57 50.32
C ALA A 242 -13.12 -21.03 51.42
N GLN A 243 -14.23 -21.65 51.02
CA GLN A 243 -15.00 -22.58 51.85
C GLN A 243 -14.83 -23.97 51.26
N THR A 244 -14.15 -24.84 52.01
CA THR A 244 -14.16 -26.28 51.80
C THR A 244 -15.49 -26.86 52.31
N PRO A 245 -15.92 -27.98 51.72
CA PRO A 245 -16.29 -29.08 52.61
C PRO A 245 -15.77 -30.43 52.11
N GLY A 246 -15.36 -31.25 53.08
CA GLY A 246 -15.41 -32.71 52.99
C GLY A 246 -16.16 -33.23 54.22
N PRO A 247 -16.30 -34.55 54.42
CA PRO A 247 -15.99 -35.65 53.52
C PRO A 247 -17.18 -36.10 52.66
#